data_AF-A0A2P5XZY8-F1
#
_entry.id   AF-A0A2P5XZY8-F1
#
_cell.length_a   1.000
_cell.length_b   1.000
_cell.length_c   1.000
_cell.angle_alpha   90.00
_cell.angle_beta   90.00
_cell.angle_gamma   90.00
#
_symmetry.space_group_name_H-M   'P 1'
#
loop_
_entity.id
_entity.type
_entity.pdbx_description
1 polymer ?
#
loop_
_entity_poly.entity_id
_entity_poly.type
_entity_poly.pdbx_seq_one_letter_code
_entity_poly.pdbx_strand_id
1 'polypeptide(L)'
;MRFIEVVLVEPDKHVVALADAYFFPPFQPSLLPRTKGGPVIPSKLPPRKARLVVYNKRSNETSIWIVELSEVHAATRGGHHRGKVISSKVVSNVQPPMDAMKYAECEAVVKGFPPFREAMKKRGIEDLDLVMVDPWCAGYHTNADAPSRRLAKPLIFCRTESDCPMENGYARPVEGIHVLVDMQNMVVIEFEDRKLVPLPPADPLRNYTAGETRGGVDRWNFRIGFTPREGLVIYSVAYIDGSCGRRPVAHRLSFVEMVVPYGDPNDPHYRKNTFDAGEDGLGKNAHSLKKGCDCLGYIKYFDAHFTNFTGGVETIENCVCLHEEDHGILWKHQDWRTGLAEDGKIEAEVKLTGILSLGALQPGETRKYGTTIAPGLYAPVHQHFFVARMDMAVDCKPGEAFNQVVEVNLKVEEPGKNNVHNNAFYAEEELLRSELQAMRDCNPLTARHWIVRNTRNVNRTGQLTGFKLVPGSNCLPLAGSEAKFLRRAAFLKHNLWVTPYAHDEMYPGGEFPNQNPRVGEGLATWVKQNRSLEEADVVLWYVFGVIHIPRLEDWPVMPVDRIGFMLMPHGFFNCSPAVDVPPSTTDLEVKDNDIATKPIQNVIIAKL
;
A
#
# COMPACT_ATOMS: atom_id res chain seq x y z
N MET A 1 -22.51 -12.35 13.06
CA MET A 1 -21.89 -11.94 11.77
C MET A 1 -20.62 -11.18 12.09
N ARG A 2 -19.56 -11.35 11.31
CA ARG A 2 -18.21 -10.85 11.57
C ARG A 2 -17.65 -10.30 10.28
N PHE A 3 -17.11 -9.09 10.29
CA PHE A 3 -16.62 -8.45 9.08
C PHE A 3 -15.16 -8.85 8.87
N ILE A 4 -14.92 -9.81 7.98
CA ILE A 4 -13.58 -10.26 7.60
C ILE A 4 -12.86 -9.17 6.83
N GLU A 5 -13.61 -8.45 6.01
CA GLU A 5 -13.12 -7.34 5.20
C GLU A 5 -14.29 -6.36 5.01
N VAL A 6 -14.00 -5.07 5.20
CA VAL A 6 -14.88 -3.98 4.76
C VAL A 6 -14.02 -3.04 3.97
N VAL A 7 -14.32 -2.92 2.69
CA VAL A 7 -13.58 -2.08 1.76
C VAL A 7 -14.56 -1.27 0.94
N LEU A 8 -14.13 -0.09 0.51
CA LEU A 8 -14.90 0.65 -0.48
C LEU A 8 -14.91 -0.13 -1.78
N VAL A 9 -16.08 -0.22 -2.39
CA VAL A 9 -16.16 -0.64 -3.79
C VAL A 9 -15.57 0.51 -4.59
N GLU A 10 -14.55 0.22 -5.38
CA GLU A 10 -13.98 1.20 -6.31
C GLU A 10 -15.09 1.66 -7.25
N PRO A 11 -15.35 2.98 -7.37
CA PRO A 11 -16.27 3.50 -8.37
C PRO A 11 -15.80 3.08 -9.76
N ASP A 12 -16.72 2.96 -10.71
CA ASP A 12 -16.35 2.74 -12.10
C ASP A 12 -15.37 3.82 -12.56
N LYS A 13 -14.41 3.44 -13.42
CA LYS A 13 -13.34 4.35 -13.88
C LYS A 13 -13.87 5.69 -14.40
N HIS A 14 -14.99 5.67 -15.12
CA HIS A 14 -15.62 6.89 -15.65
C HIS A 14 -16.08 7.87 -14.55
N VAL A 15 -16.47 7.36 -13.38
CA VAL A 15 -16.85 8.18 -12.23
C VAL A 15 -15.62 8.81 -11.58
N VAL A 16 -14.56 8.03 -11.37
CA VAL A 16 -13.30 8.52 -10.80
C VAL A 16 -12.73 9.63 -11.68
N ALA A 17 -12.72 9.39 -12.97
CA ALA A 17 -12.40 10.35 -13.99
C ALA A 17 -13.19 11.67 -13.96
N LEU A 18 -14.51 11.58 -13.82
CA LEU A 18 -15.38 12.74 -13.63
C LEU A 18 -14.98 13.50 -12.37
N ALA A 19 -14.70 12.83 -11.26
CA ALA A 19 -14.23 13.47 -10.05
C ALA A 19 -12.85 14.14 -10.24
N ASP A 20 -11.89 13.44 -10.87
CA ASP A 20 -10.57 13.99 -11.19
C ASP A 20 -10.68 15.27 -12.05
N ALA A 21 -11.62 15.28 -13.00
CA ALA A 21 -11.92 16.45 -13.83
C ALA A 21 -12.40 17.66 -13.01
N TYR A 22 -13.13 17.44 -11.91
CA TYR A 22 -13.61 18.51 -11.03
C TYR A 22 -12.53 19.00 -10.05
N PHE A 23 -11.70 18.10 -9.51
CA PHE A 23 -10.74 18.44 -8.46
C PHE A 23 -9.37 18.90 -8.98
N PHE A 24 -9.03 18.62 -10.25
CA PHE A 24 -7.72 18.94 -10.83
C PHE A 24 -7.83 19.81 -12.10
N PRO A 25 -7.88 21.16 -11.99
CA PRO A 25 -7.80 22.06 -13.14
C PRO A 25 -6.46 21.92 -13.89
N PRO A 26 -6.39 22.23 -15.21
CA PRO A 26 -7.38 22.91 -16.02
C PRO A 26 -8.38 21.95 -16.70
N PHE A 27 -8.58 20.74 -16.19
CA PHE A 27 -9.45 19.75 -16.84
C PHE A 27 -10.84 20.33 -17.07
N GLN A 28 -11.13 20.68 -18.33
CA GLN A 28 -12.37 21.35 -18.68
C GLN A 28 -13.48 20.30 -18.85
N PRO A 29 -14.65 20.44 -18.19
CA PRO A 29 -15.81 19.58 -18.40
C PRO A 29 -16.29 19.49 -19.86
N SER A 30 -15.83 20.41 -20.73
CA SER A 30 -16.07 20.43 -22.18
C SER A 30 -15.37 19.31 -22.96
N LEU A 31 -14.40 18.59 -22.36
CA LEU A 31 -13.68 17.48 -22.99
C LEU A 31 -14.40 16.12 -22.92
N LEU A 32 -15.57 16.05 -22.28
CA LEU A 32 -16.42 14.87 -22.32
C LEU A 32 -17.23 14.87 -23.63
N PRO A 33 -17.18 13.80 -24.46
CA PRO A 33 -17.85 13.78 -25.75
C PRO A 33 -19.36 13.98 -25.58
N ARG A 34 -19.90 15.10 -26.08
CA ARG A 34 -21.35 15.29 -26.27
C ARG A 34 -21.81 14.55 -27.53
N THR A 35 -21.66 13.24 -27.56
CA THR A 35 -22.27 12.41 -28.61
C THR A 35 -23.72 12.10 -28.22
N LYS A 36 -24.64 12.06 -29.19
CA LYS A 36 -25.99 11.49 -28.96
C LYS A 36 -25.80 10.00 -28.59
N GLY A 37 -25.95 9.68 -27.31
CA GLY A 37 -25.62 8.35 -26.75
C GLY A 37 -24.30 8.27 -25.97
N GLY A 38 -23.58 9.39 -25.77
CA GLY A 38 -22.38 9.47 -24.94
C GLY A 38 -22.66 9.45 -23.43
N PRO A 39 -21.63 9.25 -22.59
CA PRO A 39 -21.79 9.16 -21.14
C PRO A 39 -22.43 10.44 -20.60
N VAL A 40 -23.59 10.27 -19.96
CA VAL A 40 -24.30 11.37 -19.28
C VAL A 40 -23.40 11.85 -18.16
N ILE A 41 -22.97 13.12 -18.20
CA ILE A 41 -22.29 13.76 -17.06
C ILE A 41 -23.29 13.72 -15.90
N PRO A 42 -23.05 12.94 -14.85
CA PRO A 42 -23.97 12.85 -13.74
C PRO A 42 -24.03 14.23 -13.07
N SER A 43 -25.23 14.78 -12.89
CA SER A 43 -25.43 15.99 -12.08
C SER A 43 -25.12 15.75 -10.60
N LYS A 44 -24.96 14.48 -10.20
CA LYS A 44 -24.60 14.03 -8.86
C LYS A 44 -23.69 12.79 -8.96
N LEU A 45 -22.59 12.76 -8.20
CA LEU A 45 -21.74 11.57 -8.08
C LEU A 45 -22.56 10.38 -7.54
N PRO A 46 -22.25 9.14 -7.97
CA PRO A 46 -22.93 7.97 -7.43
C PRO A 46 -22.64 7.80 -5.94
N PRO A 47 -23.58 7.21 -5.17
CA PRO A 47 -23.37 6.97 -3.75
C PRO A 47 -22.19 6.04 -3.54
N ARG A 48 -21.41 6.29 -2.48
CA ARG A 48 -20.30 5.40 -2.11
C ARG A 48 -20.88 4.03 -1.77
N LYS A 49 -20.23 2.97 -2.23
CA LYS A 49 -20.59 1.59 -1.89
C LYS A 49 -19.46 0.96 -1.09
N ALA A 50 -19.81 0.09 -0.15
CA ALA A 50 -18.88 -0.73 0.59
C ALA A 50 -19.16 -2.20 0.28
N ARG A 51 -18.09 -2.98 0.09
CA ARG A 51 -18.11 -4.43 -0.02
C ARG A 51 -17.68 -5.01 1.31
N LEU A 52 -18.51 -5.90 1.85
CA LEU A 52 -18.33 -6.50 3.16
C LEU A 52 -18.23 -8.01 2.99
N VAL A 53 -17.15 -8.61 3.44
CA VAL A 53 -17.05 -10.07 3.62
C VAL A 53 -17.49 -10.37 5.04
N VAL A 54 -18.65 -11.00 5.18
CA VAL A 54 -19.38 -11.15 6.45
C VAL A 54 -19.46 -12.62 6.84
N TYR A 55 -18.66 -13.04 7.79
CA TYR A 55 -18.71 -14.39 8.35
C TYR A 55 -19.79 -14.54 9.43
N ASN A 56 -20.83 -15.33 9.14
CA ASN A 56 -21.85 -15.77 10.07
C ASN A 56 -21.35 -16.95 10.90
N LYS A 57 -20.87 -16.62 12.10
CA LYS A 57 -20.48 -17.56 13.14
C LYS A 57 -21.56 -18.62 13.51
N ARG A 58 -22.87 -18.35 13.37
CA ARG A 58 -23.93 -19.30 13.79
C ARG A 58 -24.22 -20.39 12.77
N SER A 59 -24.27 -20.04 11.48
CA SER A 59 -24.45 -21.02 10.39
C SER A 59 -23.13 -21.49 9.80
N ASN A 60 -22.01 -20.91 10.27
CA ASN A 60 -20.68 -21.17 9.77
C ASN A 60 -20.56 -20.85 8.28
N GLU A 61 -21.07 -19.69 7.86
CA GLU A 61 -21.27 -19.24 6.47
C GLU A 61 -20.75 -17.80 6.27
N THR A 62 -19.97 -17.52 5.24
CA THR A 62 -19.28 -16.26 4.92
C THR A 62 -19.98 -15.60 3.76
N SER A 63 -20.81 -14.62 4.04
CA SER A 63 -21.53 -13.92 3.00
C SER A 63 -20.83 -12.68 2.48
N ILE A 64 -20.84 -12.42 1.17
CA ILE A 64 -20.41 -11.13 0.61
C ILE A 64 -21.63 -10.22 0.48
N TRP A 65 -21.56 -9.01 1.04
CA TRP A 65 -22.61 -7.99 0.95
C TRP A 65 -22.08 -6.76 0.20
N ILE A 66 -22.93 -6.15 -0.63
CA ILE A 66 -22.69 -4.81 -1.17
C ILE A 66 -23.66 -3.85 -0.50
N VAL A 67 -23.15 -2.80 0.12
CA VAL A 67 -23.94 -1.81 0.86
C VAL A 67 -23.76 -0.45 0.22
N GLU A 68 -24.86 0.19 -0.17
CA GLU A 68 -24.88 1.60 -0.55
C GLU A 68 -24.83 2.47 0.71
N LEU A 69 -23.86 3.37 0.78
CA LEU A 69 -23.72 4.34 1.84
C LEU A 69 -24.54 5.59 1.46
N SER A 70 -25.53 5.93 2.28
CA SER A 70 -26.30 7.17 2.11
C SER A 70 -25.50 8.35 2.68
N GLU A 71 -25.26 9.40 1.89
CA GLU A 71 -24.76 10.68 2.40
C GLU A 71 -25.81 11.31 3.33
N VAL A 72 -25.41 11.66 4.54
CA VAL A 72 -26.15 12.62 5.37
C VAL A 72 -25.14 13.67 5.83
N HIS A 73 -25.40 14.94 5.50
CA HIS A 73 -24.68 16.06 6.07
C HIS A 73 -24.63 15.89 7.60
N ALA A 74 -23.43 15.95 8.19
CA ALA A 74 -23.17 15.74 9.61
C ALA A 74 -23.88 16.74 10.57
N ALA A 75 -24.77 17.60 10.08
CA ALA A 75 -25.36 18.71 10.84
C ALA A 75 -26.85 18.57 11.19
N THR A 76 -27.58 17.54 10.73
CA THR A 76 -29.03 17.44 11.03
C THR A 76 -29.45 16.09 11.60
N ARG A 77 -29.48 16.04 12.95
CA ARG A 77 -30.41 15.32 13.83
C ARG A 77 -30.75 13.85 13.51
N GLY A 78 -30.20 12.95 14.32
CA GLY A 78 -31.00 11.98 15.10
C GLY A 78 -31.70 10.82 14.38
N GLY A 79 -31.23 10.39 13.20
CA GLY A 79 -31.67 9.15 12.58
C GLY A 79 -30.51 8.18 12.40
N HIS A 80 -30.64 6.92 12.85
CA HIS A 80 -29.69 5.87 12.50
C HIS A 80 -29.48 5.85 10.97
N HIS A 81 -28.24 6.07 10.53
CA HIS A 81 -27.88 6.04 9.11
C HIS A 81 -28.29 4.70 8.50
N ARG A 82 -29.16 4.73 7.47
CA ARG A 82 -29.61 3.52 6.78
C ARG A 82 -28.75 3.33 5.54
N GLY A 83 -27.71 2.49 5.64
CA GLY A 83 -27.09 1.90 4.46
C GLY A 83 -28.07 0.91 3.83
N LYS A 84 -28.21 0.93 2.50
CA LYS A 84 -29.09 0.00 1.79
C LYS A 84 -28.27 -1.20 1.33
N VAL A 85 -28.56 -2.39 1.83
CA VAL A 85 -27.98 -3.63 1.29
C VAL A 85 -28.49 -3.78 -0.13
N ILE A 86 -27.57 -3.76 -1.11
CA ILE A 86 -27.86 -3.96 -2.52
C ILE A 86 -27.93 -5.47 -2.84
N SER A 87 -27.08 -6.30 -2.21
CA SER A 87 -27.03 -7.77 -2.41
C SER A 87 -26.35 -8.55 -1.26
N SER A 88 -26.62 -9.86 -1.09
CA SER A 88 -25.99 -10.76 -0.09
C SER A 88 -25.90 -12.25 -0.54
N LYS A 89 -24.77 -12.97 -0.33
CA LYS A 89 -24.56 -14.42 -0.68
C LYS A 89 -23.54 -15.14 0.24
N VAL A 90 -23.77 -16.36 0.78
CA VAL A 90 -23.10 -17.16 1.90
C VAL A 90 -21.90 -18.14 1.55
N VAL A 91 -20.90 -18.44 2.45
CA VAL A 91 -19.64 -19.30 2.25
C VAL A 91 -18.94 -19.95 3.52
N SER A 92 -18.84 -21.26 3.75
CA SER A 92 -18.60 -21.86 5.11
C SER A 92 -17.17 -22.09 5.75
N ASN A 93 -17.03 -22.15 7.12
CA ASN A 93 -15.89 -22.62 8.03
C ASN A 93 -14.79 -21.69 8.73
N VAL A 94 -15.03 -20.65 9.60
CA VAL A 94 -13.90 -19.91 10.37
C VAL A 94 -14.23 -19.20 11.75
N GLN A 95 -13.35 -18.39 12.41
CA GLN A 95 -13.63 -17.50 13.60
C GLN A 95 -12.73 -16.22 13.69
N PRO A 96 -13.15 -15.10 14.35
CA PRO A 96 -12.44 -13.80 14.22
C PRO A 96 -12.13 -12.94 15.51
N PRO A 97 -11.22 -11.94 15.42
CA PRO A 97 -10.69 -11.06 16.50
C PRO A 97 -11.63 -10.08 17.26
N MET A 98 -11.05 -9.41 18.27
CA MET A 98 -11.68 -8.49 19.24
C MET A 98 -11.83 -7.04 18.73
N ASP A 99 -12.59 -6.18 19.42
CA ASP A 99 -13.15 -4.94 18.87
C ASP A 99 -13.21 -3.74 19.83
N ALA A 100 -13.28 -2.55 19.22
CA ALA A 100 -13.23 -1.23 19.87
C ALA A 100 -14.43 -0.88 20.76
N MET A 101 -15.62 -1.45 20.56
CA MET A 101 -16.77 -1.23 21.46
C MET A 101 -16.46 -1.78 22.85
N LYS A 102 -15.78 -2.93 22.90
CA LYS A 102 -15.30 -3.49 24.17
C LYS A 102 -14.24 -2.61 24.84
N TYR A 103 -13.51 -1.79 24.11
CA TYR A 103 -12.53 -0.87 24.69
C TYR A 103 -13.21 0.32 25.35
N ALA A 104 -14.18 0.94 24.70
CA ALA A 104 -15.00 2.01 25.27
C ALA A 104 -15.81 1.52 26.49
N GLU A 105 -16.39 0.32 26.43
CA GLU A 105 -17.08 -0.29 27.57
C GLU A 105 -16.11 -0.58 28.73
N CYS A 106 -14.86 -0.93 28.45
CA CYS A 106 -13.84 -1.18 29.47
C CYS A 106 -13.38 0.11 30.13
N GLU A 107 -13.15 1.15 29.34
CA GLU A 107 -12.90 2.51 29.85
C GLU A 107 -14.03 2.97 30.76
N ALA A 108 -15.29 2.82 30.32
CA ALA A 108 -16.45 3.18 31.13
C ALA A 108 -16.54 2.36 32.43
N VAL A 109 -16.26 1.06 32.37
CA VAL A 109 -16.27 0.16 33.54
C VAL A 109 -15.16 0.52 34.53
N VAL A 110 -13.97 0.90 34.06
CA VAL A 110 -12.86 1.33 34.93
C VAL A 110 -13.12 2.72 35.50
N LYS A 111 -13.55 3.71 34.69
CA LYS A 111 -13.94 5.05 35.17
C LYS A 111 -15.11 5.00 36.14
N GLY A 112 -16.02 4.05 35.96
CA GLY A 112 -17.15 3.78 36.85
C GLY A 112 -16.75 3.06 38.14
N PHE A 113 -15.56 2.46 38.22
CA PHE A 113 -15.13 1.67 39.36
C PHE A 113 -14.74 2.59 40.54
N PRO A 114 -15.45 2.54 41.69
CA PRO A 114 -15.26 3.53 42.76
C PRO A 114 -13.81 3.63 43.29
N PRO A 115 -13.07 2.52 43.49
CA PRO A 115 -11.66 2.60 43.88
C PRO A 115 -10.76 3.34 42.89
N PHE A 116 -11.05 3.23 41.59
CA PHE A 116 -10.33 3.95 40.54
C PHE A 116 -10.58 5.47 40.62
N ARG A 117 -11.83 5.88 40.85
CA ARG A 117 -12.20 7.30 40.98
C ARG A 117 -11.51 7.96 42.17
N GLU A 118 -11.41 7.26 43.29
CA GLU A 118 -10.69 7.76 44.47
C GLU A 118 -9.17 7.87 44.20
N ALA A 119 -8.60 6.97 43.41
CA ALA A 119 -7.20 7.07 42.97
C ALA A 119 -6.95 8.28 42.03
N MET A 120 -7.91 8.62 41.16
CA MET A 120 -7.84 9.82 40.30
C MET A 120 -7.94 11.12 41.11
N LYS A 121 -8.87 11.19 42.08
CA LYS A 121 -9.00 12.35 42.97
C LYS A 121 -7.72 12.62 43.78
N LYS A 122 -7.08 11.57 44.31
CA LYS A 122 -5.79 11.69 45.00
C LYS A 122 -4.68 12.31 44.13
N ARG A 123 -4.83 12.25 42.80
CA ARG A 123 -3.91 12.82 41.81
C ARG A 123 -4.35 14.20 41.30
N GLY A 124 -5.36 14.80 41.92
CA GLY A 124 -5.90 16.11 41.56
C GLY A 124 -6.78 16.10 40.31
N ILE A 125 -7.23 14.93 39.87
CA ILE A 125 -8.06 14.77 38.67
C ILE A 125 -9.50 14.56 39.13
N GLU A 126 -10.27 15.65 39.12
CA GLU A 126 -11.68 15.63 39.53
C GLU A 126 -12.62 15.41 38.34
N ASP A 127 -12.21 15.87 37.16
CA ASP A 127 -12.92 15.67 35.91
C ASP A 127 -12.41 14.40 35.20
N LEU A 128 -13.23 13.35 35.23
CA LEU A 128 -12.91 12.07 34.59
C LEU A 128 -13.16 12.09 33.08
N ASP A 129 -13.76 13.15 32.52
CA ASP A 129 -13.90 13.33 31.07
C ASP A 129 -12.54 13.69 30.44
N LEU A 130 -11.62 14.22 31.24
CA LEU A 130 -10.22 14.45 30.85
C LEU A 130 -9.37 13.17 30.93
N VAL A 131 -9.80 12.18 31.71
CA VAL A 131 -9.08 10.91 31.88
C VAL A 131 -9.34 10.03 30.66
N MET A 132 -8.32 9.38 30.13
CA MET A 132 -8.43 8.37 29.08
C MET A 132 -7.98 7.03 29.65
N VAL A 133 -8.79 5.99 29.51
CA VAL A 133 -8.42 4.62 29.94
C VAL A 133 -8.31 3.73 28.71
N ASP A 134 -7.09 3.28 28.41
CA ASP A 134 -6.77 2.52 27.21
C ASP A 134 -6.63 1.02 27.52
N PRO A 135 -7.55 0.14 27.08
CA PRO A 135 -7.58 -1.27 27.46
C PRO A 135 -6.60 -2.13 26.67
N TRP A 136 -5.45 -2.44 27.25
CA TRP A 136 -4.44 -3.27 26.61
C TRP A 136 -4.72 -4.77 26.74
N CYS A 137 -4.34 -5.57 25.75
CA CYS A 137 -4.53 -7.01 25.74
C CYS A 137 -3.83 -7.69 26.93
N ALA A 138 -4.50 -8.63 27.62
CA ALA A 138 -3.95 -9.28 28.82
C ALA A 138 -2.74 -10.21 28.55
N GLY A 139 -2.52 -10.59 27.29
CA GLY A 139 -1.57 -11.63 26.87
C GLY A 139 -2.08 -13.03 27.21
N TYR A 140 -1.23 -14.05 27.02
CA TYR A 140 -1.45 -15.41 27.52
C TYR A 140 -0.20 -15.85 28.29
N HIS A 141 -0.21 -15.65 29.61
CA HIS A 141 0.96 -15.87 30.45
C HIS A 141 0.78 -17.12 31.35
N THR A 142 -0.46 -17.42 31.75
CA THR A 142 -0.81 -18.65 32.45
C THR A 142 -2.16 -19.20 31.97
N ASN A 143 -2.54 -20.41 32.42
CA ASN A 143 -3.85 -20.98 32.11
C ASN A 143 -5.03 -20.14 32.62
N ALA A 144 -4.79 -19.15 33.50
CA ALA A 144 -5.80 -18.18 33.91
C ALA A 144 -6.21 -17.22 32.76
N ASP A 145 -5.40 -17.10 31.70
CA ASP A 145 -5.59 -16.20 30.56
C ASP A 145 -6.22 -16.88 29.32
N ALA A 146 -6.67 -18.14 29.45
CA ALA A 146 -7.12 -18.98 28.33
C ALA A 146 -8.28 -18.38 27.52
N PRO A 147 -8.36 -18.69 26.20
CA PRO A 147 -9.38 -18.11 25.28
C PRO A 147 -10.82 -18.55 25.58
N SER A 148 -11.03 -19.34 26.65
CA SER A 148 -12.32 -19.54 27.30
C SER A 148 -12.82 -18.28 28.03
N ARG A 149 -11.94 -17.29 28.29
CA ARG A 149 -12.23 -15.96 28.86
C ARG A 149 -11.60 -14.86 28.00
N ARG A 150 -12.14 -13.64 28.07
CA ARG A 150 -11.66 -12.47 27.30
C ARG A 150 -11.20 -11.39 28.30
N LEU A 151 -9.90 -11.10 28.42
CA LEU A 151 -9.33 -10.24 29.47
C LEU A 151 -8.54 -9.02 28.91
N ALA A 152 -8.48 -7.91 29.65
CA ALA A 152 -7.66 -6.72 29.34
C ALA A 152 -7.03 -6.08 30.59
N LYS A 153 -5.87 -5.41 30.44
CA LYS A 153 -5.11 -4.69 31.48
C LYS A 153 -4.95 -3.20 31.10
N PRO A 154 -5.88 -2.31 31.49
CA PRO A 154 -5.89 -0.94 30.99
C PRO A 154 -4.79 -0.01 31.53
N LEU A 155 -4.37 0.96 30.71
CA LEU A 155 -3.44 2.07 31.02
C LEU A 155 -4.16 3.43 31.03
N ILE A 156 -3.67 4.44 31.76
CA ILE A 156 -4.44 5.65 32.09
C ILE A 156 -3.67 6.93 31.72
N PHE A 157 -4.34 7.91 31.09
CA PHE A 157 -3.78 9.20 30.64
C PHE A 157 -4.75 10.37 30.94
N CYS A 158 -4.32 11.64 30.88
CA CYS A 158 -5.17 12.80 31.22
C CYS A 158 -4.94 14.06 30.36
N ARG A 159 -6.00 14.65 29.79
CA ARG A 159 -5.95 15.92 29.01
C ARG A 159 -5.86 17.17 29.89
N THR A 160 -5.57 18.34 29.31
CA THR A 160 -5.61 19.61 30.04
C THR A 160 -6.93 20.36 29.84
N GLU A 161 -7.49 20.37 28.63
CA GLU A 161 -8.78 21.01 28.33
C GLU A 161 -9.70 20.06 27.51
N SER A 162 -11.01 20.20 27.67
CA SER A 162 -11.99 19.26 27.11
C SER A 162 -12.35 19.55 25.64
N ASP A 163 -12.13 20.77 25.17
CA ASP A 163 -12.76 21.33 23.96
C ASP A 163 -11.77 21.88 22.92
N CYS A 164 -10.48 21.56 23.04
CA CYS A 164 -9.49 21.80 21.99
C CYS A 164 -9.21 20.51 21.17
N PRO A 165 -9.84 20.30 20.00
CA PRO A 165 -9.65 19.10 19.18
C PRO A 165 -8.24 18.97 18.57
N MET A 166 -7.36 19.95 18.82
CA MET A 166 -5.98 19.95 18.37
C MET A 166 -4.98 19.61 19.50
N GLU A 167 -5.45 19.30 20.71
CA GLU A 167 -4.59 18.94 21.86
C GLU A 167 -4.27 17.42 21.90
N ASN A 168 -3.01 17.07 22.16
CA ASN A 168 -2.57 15.67 22.30
C ASN A 168 -2.63 15.18 23.77
N GLY A 169 -3.71 14.50 24.12
CA GLY A 169 -3.94 13.95 25.47
C GLY A 169 -2.98 12.85 25.95
N TYR A 170 -2.26 12.19 25.05
CA TYR A 170 -1.28 11.15 25.40
C TYR A 170 0.01 11.72 26.01
N ALA A 171 0.22 13.03 25.95
CA ALA A 171 1.40 13.69 26.50
C ALA A 171 1.44 13.71 28.05
N ARG A 172 0.41 13.18 28.74
CA ARG A 172 0.25 13.28 30.20
C ARG A 172 -0.28 11.96 30.83
N PRO A 173 0.57 10.93 31.00
CA PRO A 173 0.19 9.65 31.59
C PRO A 173 -0.09 9.73 33.10
N VAL A 174 -1.03 8.92 33.59
CA VAL A 174 -1.39 8.76 35.01
C VAL A 174 -0.80 7.47 35.54
N GLU A 175 0.39 7.58 36.13
CA GLU A 175 1.21 6.43 36.50
C GLU A 175 0.92 5.86 37.91
N GLY A 176 1.24 4.57 38.07
CA GLY A 176 1.23 3.86 39.36
C GLY A 176 -0.07 3.17 39.77
N ILE A 177 -0.95 2.85 38.82
CA ILE A 177 -2.21 2.13 39.03
C ILE A 177 -2.24 0.84 38.18
N HIS A 178 -2.78 -0.24 38.73
CA HIS A 178 -2.99 -1.51 38.05
C HIS A 178 -4.47 -1.89 38.02
N VAL A 179 -4.95 -2.35 36.87
CA VAL A 179 -6.35 -2.75 36.66
C VAL A 179 -6.39 -3.97 35.72
N LEU A 180 -7.24 -4.96 36.03
CA LEU A 180 -7.55 -6.10 35.17
C LEU A 180 -9.07 -6.20 34.97
N VAL A 181 -9.50 -6.38 33.73
CA VAL A 181 -10.92 -6.35 33.32
C VAL A 181 -11.27 -7.61 32.54
N ASP A 182 -12.38 -8.25 32.91
CA ASP A 182 -13.03 -9.28 32.10
C ASP A 182 -13.86 -8.59 31.02
N MET A 183 -13.36 -8.63 29.78
CA MET A 183 -13.93 -8.00 28.59
C MET A 183 -15.09 -8.80 28.00
N GLN A 184 -15.39 -10.00 28.52
CA GLN A 184 -16.59 -10.72 28.11
C GLN A 184 -17.79 -10.26 28.93
N ASN A 185 -17.60 -10.12 30.23
CA ASN A 185 -18.65 -9.72 31.17
C ASN A 185 -18.61 -8.23 31.54
N MET A 186 -17.59 -7.51 31.07
CA MET A 186 -17.35 -6.08 31.29
C MET A 186 -17.30 -5.71 32.78
N VAL A 187 -16.42 -6.37 33.53
CA VAL A 187 -16.22 -6.12 34.98
C VAL A 187 -14.74 -6.01 35.33
N VAL A 188 -14.39 -5.05 36.18
CA VAL A 188 -13.06 -5.01 36.81
C VAL A 188 -12.95 -6.20 37.75
N ILE A 189 -11.97 -7.07 37.50
CA ILE A 189 -11.73 -8.28 38.30
C ILE A 189 -10.54 -8.10 39.25
N GLU A 190 -9.61 -7.19 38.96
CA GLU A 190 -8.51 -6.81 39.86
C GLU A 190 -8.20 -5.30 39.76
N PHE A 191 -7.87 -4.66 40.89
CA PHE A 191 -7.49 -3.24 40.95
C PHE A 191 -6.54 -2.96 42.11
N GLU A 192 -5.45 -2.25 41.84
CA GLU A 192 -4.46 -1.81 42.84
C GLU A 192 -3.92 -0.40 42.54
N ASP A 193 -4.02 0.54 43.48
CA ASP A 193 -3.32 1.83 43.42
C ASP A 193 -1.96 1.70 44.13
N ARG A 194 -0.90 1.50 43.35
CA ARG A 194 0.41 1.05 43.84
C ARG A 194 1.33 2.20 44.23
N LYS A 195 1.28 3.33 43.50
CA LYS A 195 2.21 4.46 43.71
C LYS A 195 1.63 5.78 43.20
N LEU A 196 1.69 6.84 43.99
CA LEU A 196 1.27 8.19 43.57
C LEU A 196 2.39 8.87 42.76
N VAL A 197 2.10 9.23 41.50
CA VAL A 197 3.03 9.91 40.57
C VAL A 197 2.34 11.17 40.01
N PRO A 198 2.99 12.36 40.07
CA PRO A 198 2.37 13.62 39.61
C PRO A 198 2.32 13.75 38.08
N LEU A 199 1.33 14.49 37.58
CA LEU A 199 1.10 14.71 36.14
C LEU A 199 2.08 15.70 35.50
N PRO A 200 2.51 15.48 34.24
CA PRO A 200 3.31 16.46 33.47
C PRO A 200 2.56 17.79 33.13
N PRO A 201 3.26 18.93 32.89
CA PRO A 201 2.65 20.24 32.53
C PRO A 201 2.36 20.42 31.01
N ALA A 202 1.73 21.53 30.59
CA ALA A 202 1.27 21.84 29.20
C ALA A 202 2.26 22.72 28.36
N ASP A 203 2.30 22.59 27.00
CA ASP A 203 3.25 23.29 26.08
C ASP A 203 2.67 23.65 24.66
N PRO A 204 2.77 24.92 24.17
CA PRO A 204 2.13 25.42 22.93
C PRO A 204 2.88 25.33 21.57
N LEU A 205 4.11 24.80 21.43
CA LEU A 205 4.88 24.82 20.15
C LEU A 205 4.48 23.76 19.07
N ARG A 206 3.19 23.45 18.85
CA ARG A 206 2.77 22.31 17.99
C ARG A 206 1.60 22.54 17.00
N ASN A 207 1.59 23.58 16.12
CA ASN A 207 0.58 23.78 15.01
C ASN A 207 1.17 24.42 13.67
N TYR A 208 0.52 24.30 12.48
CA TYR A 208 1.05 24.48 11.06
C TYR A 208 0.77 25.82 10.26
N THR A 209 1.49 26.11 9.11
CA THR A 209 1.39 27.29 8.16
C THR A 209 1.58 27.00 6.61
N ALA A 210 1.36 27.97 5.67
CA ALA A 210 1.25 27.84 4.17
C ALA A 210 2.34 28.53 3.28
N GLY A 211 2.45 28.22 1.95
CA GLY A 211 3.49 28.78 1.03
C GLY A 211 3.11 29.02 -0.46
N GLU A 212 3.77 29.98 -1.13
CA GLU A 212 3.60 30.36 -2.55
C GLU A 212 4.92 30.72 -3.28
N THR A 213 5.13 30.22 -4.51
CA THR A 213 5.22 31.00 -5.79
C THR A 213 5.64 30.09 -6.98
N ARG A 214 4.80 30.04 -8.03
CA ARG A 214 4.97 29.33 -9.34
C ARG A 214 5.01 27.79 -9.38
N GLY A 215 4.43 27.11 -8.38
CA GLY A 215 3.90 25.77 -8.59
C GLY A 215 4.91 24.63 -8.58
N GLY A 216 5.70 24.53 -7.51
CA GLY A 216 6.25 23.26 -6.99
C GLY A 216 7.37 22.61 -7.80
N VAL A 217 8.22 21.87 -7.08
CA VAL A 217 9.30 21.04 -7.66
C VAL A 217 8.76 19.67 -8.09
N ASP A 218 7.64 19.21 -7.51
CA ASP A 218 6.98 17.94 -7.81
C ASP A 218 5.81 18.13 -8.80
N ARG A 219 5.94 17.52 -9.99
CA ARG A 219 4.92 17.55 -11.06
C ARG A 219 4.06 16.28 -11.10
N TRP A 220 4.25 15.35 -10.16
CA TRP A 220 3.38 14.19 -10.03
C TRP A 220 2.06 14.54 -9.37
N ASN A 221 1.00 13.95 -9.91
CA ASN A 221 -0.33 14.01 -9.34
C ASN A 221 -0.83 12.58 -9.14
N PHE A 222 -1.13 12.23 -7.89
CA PHE A 222 -1.65 10.92 -7.53
C PHE A 222 -2.47 11.01 -6.24
N ARG A 223 -3.25 9.97 -5.97
CA ARG A 223 -4.01 9.81 -4.73
C ARG A 223 -3.53 8.57 -4.00
N ILE A 224 -3.17 8.75 -2.74
CA ILE A 224 -2.87 7.65 -1.83
C ILE A 224 -4.18 7.04 -1.34
N GLY A 225 -4.33 5.75 -1.52
CA GLY A 225 -5.35 4.92 -0.90
C GLY A 225 -4.71 3.79 -0.11
N PHE A 226 -5.54 3.12 0.68
CA PHE A 226 -5.10 2.02 1.51
C PHE A 226 -6.21 0.99 1.64
N THR A 227 -5.89 -0.29 1.51
CA THR A 227 -6.83 -1.39 1.73
C THR A 227 -6.27 -2.38 2.74
N PRO A 228 -7.10 -3.03 3.56
CA PRO A 228 -6.65 -4.04 4.52
C PRO A 228 -5.96 -5.25 3.85
N ARG A 229 -6.26 -5.54 2.58
CA ARG A 229 -5.69 -6.68 1.85
C ARG A 229 -4.38 -6.34 1.14
N GLU A 230 -4.35 -5.23 0.40
CA GLU A 230 -3.21 -4.85 -0.45
C GLU A 230 -2.23 -3.92 0.26
N GLY A 231 -2.67 -3.24 1.32
CA GLY A 231 -1.93 -2.14 1.93
C GLY A 231 -2.02 -0.90 1.06
N LEU A 232 -0.87 -0.30 0.73
CA LEU A 232 -0.79 0.92 -0.07
C LEU A 232 -1.33 0.70 -1.50
N VAL A 233 -2.21 1.60 -1.93
CA VAL A 233 -2.71 1.66 -3.31
C VAL A 233 -2.55 3.07 -3.82
N ILE A 234 -1.93 3.24 -4.99
CA ILE A 234 -1.76 4.56 -5.62
C ILE A 234 -2.76 4.67 -6.78
N TYR A 235 -3.58 5.72 -6.77
CA TYR A 235 -4.61 5.98 -7.78
C TYR A 235 -4.32 7.22 -8.60
N SER A 236 -4.91 7.28 -9.79
CA SER A 236 -4.97 8.48 -10.63
C SER A 236 -3.59 9.10 -10.89
N VAL A 237 -2.60 8.25 -11.15
CA VAL A 237 -1.21 8.64 -11.39
C VAL A 237 -1.12 9.39 -12.70
N ALA A 238 -0.71 10.65 -12.64
CA ALA A 238 -0.54 11.53 -13.77
C ALA A 238 0.67 12.45 -13.57
N TYR A 239 1.22 12.92 -14.67
CA TYR A 239 2.29 13.91 -14.69
C TYR A 239 1.76 15.25 -15.21
N ILE A 240 2.06 16.36 -14.54
CA ILE A 240 1.70 17.70 -14.98
C ILE A 240 2.79 18.20 -15.94
N ASP A 241 2.56 18.04 -17.23
CA ASP A 241 3.44 18.54 -18.28
C ASP A 241 3.07 20.00 -18.60
N GLY A 242 3.98 20.94 -18.38
CA GLY A 242 3.72 22.38 -18.59
C GLY A 242 3.21 22.74 -20.00
N SER A 243 3.50 21.91 -21.01
CA SER A 243 3.03 22.10 -22.39
C SER A 243 1.68 21.45 -22.71
N CYS A 244 1.29 20.42 -21.95
CA CYS A 244 0.17 19.53 -22.27
C CYS A 244 -0.85 19.37 -21.12
N GLY A 245 -0.60 20.00 -19.96
CA GLY A 245 -1.38 19.84 -18.75
C GLY A 245 -1.19 18.47 -18.09
N ARG A 246 -2.24 18.00 -17.39
CA ARG A 246 -2.23 16.72 -16.68
C ARG A 246 -2.31 15.54 -17.65
N ARG A 247 -1.27 14.70 -17.68
CA ARG A 247 -1.13 13.53 -18.55
C ARG A 247 -1.16 12.22 -17.76
N PRO A 248 -2.21 11.39 -17.93
CA PRO A 248 -2.34 10.15 -17.17
C PRO A 248 -1.27 9.10 -17.51
N VAL A 249 -0.83 8.34 -16.49
CA VAL A 249 0.14 7.24 -16.60
C VAL A 249 -0.51 5.92 -16.20
N ALA A 250 -1.13 5.88 -15.01
CA ALA A 250 -1.82 4.71 -14.49
C ALA A 250 -3.06 5.11 -13.70
N HIS A 251 -4.14 4.34 -13.84
CA HIS A 251 -5.34 4.50 -13.04
C HIS A 251 -5.12 3.99 -11.61
N ARG A 252 -4.42 2.87 -11.45
CA ARG A 252 -4.24 2.19 -10.17
C ARG A 252 -2.97 1.34 -10.14
N LEU A 253 -2.16 1.48 -9.09
CA LEU A 253 -0.97 0.68 -8.82
C LEU A 253 -1.05 0.09 -7.41
N SER A 254 -0.89 -1.23 -7.25
CA SER A 254 -0.78 -1.89 -5.94
C SER A 254 -0.07 -3.24 -5.99
N PHE A 255 0.33 -3.75 -4.83
CA PHE A 255 0.66 -5.17 -4.66
C PHE A 255 -0.59 -5.95 -4.26
N VAL A 256 -0.95 -6.95 -5.06
CA VAL A 256 -2.22 -7.70 -4.91
C VAL A 256 -2.04 -9.08 -4.34
N GLU A 257 -0.81 -9.61 -4.34
CA GLU A 257 -0.49 -10.87 -3.68
C GLU A 257 1.01 -10.95 -3.38
N MET A 258 1.34 -11.69 -2.32
CA MET A 258 2.70 -12.11 -2.01
C MET A 258 2.66 -13.60 -1.63
N VAL A 259 3.52 -14.42 -2.23
CA VAL A 259 3.55 -15.87 -2.00
C VAL A 259 4.93 -16.32 -1.56
N VAL A 260 5.00 -17.04 -0.42
CA VAL A 260 6.27 -17.51 0.17
C VAL A 260 6.33 -19.04 0.27
N PRO A 261 6.66 -19.76 -0.82
CA PRO A 261 6.80 -21.22 -0.79
C PRO A 261 8.16 -21.66 -0.22
N TYR A 262 8.13 -22.63 0.69
CA TYR A 262 9.32 -23.22 1.30
C TYR A 262 9.79 -24.46 0.52
N GLY A 263 11.11 -24.61 0.37
CA GLY A 263 11.77 -25.66 -0.41
C GLY A 263 12.15 -26.91 0.38
N ASP A 264 11.58 -27.11 1.58
CA ASP A 264 11.94 -28.22 2.46
C ASP A 264 10.79 -29.25 2.58
N PRO A 265 11.00 -30.52 2.20
CA PRO A 265 9.98 -31.55 2.24
C PRO A 265 9.72 -32.13 3.64
N ASN A 266 10.48 -31.76 4.66
CA ASN A 266 10.32 -32.28 6.02
C ASN A 266 9.17 -31.58 6.74
N ASP A 267 8.57 -32.27 7.72
CA ASP A 267 7.62 -31.65 8.63
C ASP A 267 8.34 -30.67 9.58
N PRO A 268 7.78 -29.47 9.86
CA PRO A 268 6.50 -28.93 9.38
C PRO A 268 6.62 -28.09 8.10
N HIS A 269 7.77 -28.05 7.44
CA HIS A 269 8.10 -27.09 6.39
C HIS A 269 7.40 -27.34 5.04
N TYR A 270 7.14 -28.59 4.66
CA TYR A 270 6.60 -28.94 3.34
C TYR A 270 5.24 -28.31 2.99
N ARG A 271 4.48 -27.91 4.02
CA ARG A 271 3.16 -27.29 3.88
C ARG A 271 3.22 -25.76 3.84
N LYS A 272 4.36 -25.14 4.16
CA LYS A 272 4.50 -23.69 4.27
C LYS A 272 4.54 -23.04 2.88
N ASN A 273 3.43 -22.43 2.50
CA ASN A 273 3.27 -21.68 1.25
C ASN A 273 2.24 -20.57 1.54
N THR A 274 2.69 -19.49 2.20
CA THR A 274 1.80 -18.42 2.63
C THR A 274 1.41 -17.54 1.44
N PHE A 275 0.17 -17.07 1.43
CA PHE A 275 -0.33 -16.05 0.52
C PHE A 275 -0.58 -14.80 1.36
N ASP A 276 0.47 -14.06 1.67
CA ASP A 276 0.47 -13.07 2.74
C ASP A 276 -0.62 -12.00 2.55
N ALA A 277 -0.93 -11.59 1.31
CA ALA A 277 -2.03 -10.66 1.07
C ALA A 277 -3.39 -11.35 1.20
N GLY A 278 -3.58 -12.49 0.53
CA GLY A 278 -4.89 -13.15 0.48
C GLY A 278 -5.28 -13.97 1.72
N GLU A 279 -4.33 -14.39 2.55
CA GLU A 279 -4.54 -15.14 3.78
C GLU A 279 -4.56 -14.24 5.02
N ASP A 280 -3.64 -13.27 5.10
CA ASP A 280 -3.46 -12.43 6.29
C ASP A 280 -3.80 -10.95 6.04
N GLY A 281 -3.50 -10.44 4.84
CA GLY A 281 -3.73 -9.06 4.42
C GLY A 281 -2.53 -8.16 4.66
N LEU A 282 -1.88 -7.68 3.61
CA LEU A 282 -0.69 -6.83 3.73
C LEU A 282 -0.99 -5.54 4.50
N GLY A 283 -2.13 -4.91 4.22
CA GLY A 283 -2.53 -3.67 4.88
C GLY A 283 -2.89 -3.84 6.35
N LYS A 284 -3.53 -4.96 6.72
CA LYS A 284 -3.80 -5.29 8.13
C LYS A 284 -2.53 -5.54 8.92
N ASN A 285 -1.49 -6.06 8.27
CA ASN A 285 -0.20 -6.34 8.89
C ASN A 285 0.80 -5.20 8.73
N ALA A 286 0.36 -4.02 8.25
CA ALA A 286 1.21 -2.85 8.21
C ALA A 286 1.59 -2.39 9.62
N HIS A 287 2.77 -1.79 9.74
CA HIS A 287 3.27 -1.25 11.00
C HIS A 287 3.11 0.27 11.06
N SER A 288 2.90 0.80 12.26
CA SER A 288 3.08 2.22 12.52
C SER A 288 4.55 2.59 12.39
N LEU A 289 4.86 3.50 11.47
CA LEU A 289 6.22 3.90 11.14
C LEU A 289 6.73 4.97 12.11
N LYS A 290 7.95 4.81 12.62
CA LYS A 290 8.60 5.76 13.53
C LYS A 290 9.54 6.69 12.79
N LYS A 291 9.35 8.00 13.02
CA LYS A 291 10.25 9.05 12.50
C LYS A 291 11.67 8.84 13.03
N GLY A 292 12.65 8.89 12.14
CA GLY A 292 14.07 8.72 12.45
C GLY A 292 14.54 7.27 12.58
N CYS A 293 13.64 6.29 12.58
CA CYS A 293 13.96 4.86 12.52
C CYS A 293 13.54 4.26 11.18
N ASP A 294 12.25 4.34 10.88
CA ASP A 294 11.65 3.72 9.69
C ASP A 294 11.61 4.69 8.50
N CYS A 295 11.38 5.99 8.76
CA CYS A 295 11.43 7.05 7.74
C CYS A 295 12.29 8.21 8.23
N LEU A 296 13.26 8.65 7.42
CA LEU A 296 14.23 9.70 7.73
C LEU A 296 13.97 10.95 6.88
N GLY A 297 14.12 12.14 7.48
CA GLY A 297 13.94 13.43 6.79
C GLY A 297 12.65 14.15 7.19
N TYR A 298 12.13 14.96 6.26
CA TYR A 298 10.87 15.69 6.42
C TYR A 298 9.71 14.83 5.95
N ILE A 299 9.02 14.21 6.93
CA ILE A 299 8.02 13.18 6.66
C ILE A 299 6.60 13.71 6.83
N LYS A 300 5.75 13.46 5.84
CA LYS A 300 4.29 13.47 5.98
C LYS A 300 3.79 12.05 6.21
N TYR A 301 3.06 11.85 7.30
CA TYR A 301 2.43 10.57 7.61
C TYR A 301 0.94 10.57 7.25
N PHE A 302 0.43 9.39 6.91
CA PHE A 302 -0.99 9.11 6.74
C PHE A 302 -1.39 7.92 7.60
N ASP A 303 -2.49 8.07 8.31
CA ASP A 303 -3.10 6.99 9.07
C ASP A 303 -3.98 6.14 8.15
N ALA A 304 -4.06 4.84 8.44
CA ALA A 304 -4.96 3.93 7.76
C ALA A 304 -6.11 3.57 8.68
N HIS A 305 -7.35 3.69 8.18
CA HIS A 305 -8.56 3.29 8.90
C HIS A 305 -9.24 2.12 8.19
N PHE A 306 -9.55 1.07 8.93
CA PHE A 306 -10.30 -0.08 8.39
C PHE A 306 -11.25 -0.64 9.44
N THR A 307 -12.22 -1.43 8.98
CA THR A 307 -13.20 -2.01 9.89
C THR A 307 -12.64 -3.26 10.54
N ASN A 308 -12.64 -3.29 11.86
CA ASN A 308 -12.35 -4.48 12.65
C ASN A 308 -13.47 -5.53 12.49
N PHE A 309 -13.27 -6.70 13.08
CA PHE A 309 -14.15 -7.84 12.86
C PHE A 309 -15.58 -7.71 13.40
N THR A 310 -15.91 -6.64 14.13
CA THR A 310 -17.27 -6.37 14.63
C THR A 310 -17.98 -5.22 13.96
N GLY A 311 -17.30 -4.47 13.08
CA GLY A 311 -17.89 -3.30 12.44
C GLY A 311 -17.39 -1.97 13.01
N GLY A 312 -16.52 -1.99 14.02
CA GLY A 312 -15.84 -0.78 14.53
C GLY A 312 -14.64 -0.40 13.67
N VAL A 313 -14.16 0.84 13.80
CA VAL A 313 -12.99 1.33 13.06
C VAL A 313 -11.71 1.04 13.87
N GLU A 314 -10.69 0.52 13.20
CA GLU A 314 -9.31 0.35 13.66
C GLU A 314 -8.42 1.29 12.87
N THR A 315 -7.48 1.94 13.56
CA THR A 315 -6.55 2.91 12.97
C THR A 315 -5.12 2.43 13.15
N ILE A 316 -4.36 2.33 12.06
CA ILE A 316 -2.90 2.24 12.13
C ILE A 316 -2.38 3.67 11.93
N GLU A 317 -1.88 4.26 13.01
CA GLU A 317 -1.26 5.58 12.94
C GLU A 317 0.06 5.52 12.18
N ASN A 318 0.40 6.57 11.45
CA ASN A 318 1.65 6.67 10.69
C ASN A 318 1.90 5.46 9.78
N CYS A 319 0.83 4.92 9.19
CA CYS A 319 0.87 3.69 8.40
C CYS A 319 1.60 3.87 7.07
N VAL A 320 1.52 5.06 6.48
CA VAL A 320 2.22 5.42 5.24
C VAL A 320 3.05 6.65 5.51
N CYS A 321 4.32 6.62 5.11
CA CYS A 321 5.19 7.79 5.11
C CYS A 321 5.44 8.27 3.68
N LEU A 322 5.38 9.59 3.50
CA LEU A 322 5.69 10.28 2.26
C LEU A 322 6.75 11.34 2.57
N HIS A 323 7.82 11.32 1.79
CA HIS A 323 8.89 12.31 1.87
C HIS A 323 9.60 12.38 0.53
N GLU A 324 10.32 13.48 0.35
CA GLU A 324 11.27 13.67 -0.74
C GLU A 324 12.67 13.25 -0.27
N GLU A 325 13.44 12.62 -1.16
CA GLU A 325 14.84 12.27 -0.92
C GLU A 325 15.71 12.84 -2.05
N ASP A 326 16.92 13.30 -1.70
CA ASP A 326 17.97 13.48 -2.70
C ASP A 326 18.36 12.09 -3.23
N HIS A 327 18.19 11.90 -4.54
CA HIS A 327 18.47 10.62 -5.20
C HIS A 327 19.72 10.71 -6.08
N GLY A 328 20.74 11.41 -5.59
CA GLY A 328 22.06 11.49 -6.22
C GLY A 328 22.10 12.26 -7.55
N ILE A 329 23.01 11.86 -8.44
CA ILE A 329 23.21 12.55 -9.72
C ILE A 329 22.15 12.09 -10.71
N LEU A 330 21.34 13.05 -11.10
CA LEU A 330 20.14 12.82 -11.86
C LEU A 330 20.38 12.90 -13.38
N TRP A 331 21.17 13.88 -13.82
CA TRP A 331 21.91 13.83 -15.07
C TRP A 331 23.19 14.67 -14.91
N LYS A 332 24.28 14.28 -15.57
CA LYS A 332 25.54 15.05 -15.57
C LYS A 332 26.25 14.86 -16.89
N HIS A 333 26.46 15.97 -17.58
CA HIS A 333 27.33 16.09 -18.73
C HIS A 333 28.25 17.30 -18.48
N GLN A 334 29.56 17.18 -18.71
CA GLN A 334 30.46 18.30 -18.51
C GLN A 334 30.53 19.15 -19.79
N ASP A 335 29.63 20.13 -19.86
CA ASP A 335 29.67 21.33 -20.71
C ASP A 335 29.40 22.53 -19.76
N TRP A 336 30.01 23.70 -19.99
CA TRP A 336 30.40 24.76 -19.02
C TRP A 336 29.27 25.52 -18.28
N ARG A 337 28.01 25.09 -18.34
CA ARG A 337 26.88 25.84 -17.76
C ARG A 337 25.71 24.95 -17.32
N THR A 338 25.60 24.68 -16.02
CA THR A 338 24.36 24.26 -15.29
C THR A 338 23.99 22.77 -15.29
N GLY A 339 23.41 22.30 -14.17
CA GLY A 339 23.16 20.89 -13.89
C GLY A 339 21.94 20.60 -13.01
N LEU A 340 21.61 19.28 -12.95
CA LEU A 340 20.62 18.50 -12.15
C LEU A 340 19.11 18.74 -12.44
N ALA A 341 18.26 17.67 -12.56
CA ALA A 341 16.76 17.71 -12.62
C ALA A 341 15.97 16.39 -12.93
N GLU A 342 14.72 16.20 -12.44
CA GLU A 342 13.90 14.94 -12.41
C GLU A 342 13.59 14.24 -13.76
N ASP A 343 13.59 12.89 -13.81
CA ASP A 343 13.49 12.09 -15.06
C ASP A 343 12.12 11.45 -15.35
N GLY A 344 11.15 11.58 -14.44
CA GLY A 344 9.78 11.07 -14.63
C GLY A 344 9.61 9.56 -14.50
N LYS A 345 10.59 8.84 -13.93
CA LYS A 345 10.45 7.40 -13.61
C LYS A 345 9.56 7.17 -12.38
N ILE A 346 8.89 6.02 -12.35
CA ILE A 346 8.26 5.47 -11.15
C ILE A 346 9.02 4.19 -10.79
N GLU A 347 9.51 4.11 -9.56
CA GLU A 347 10.27 2.97 -9.07
C GLU A 347 9.52 2.30 -7.92
N ALA A 348 9.42 0.97 -7.96
CA ALA A 348 8.85 0.18 -6.88
C ALA A 348 9.95 -0.72 -6.32
N GLU A 349 10.26 -0.55 -5.04
CA GLU A 349 11.24 -1.36 -4.31
C GLU A 349 10.57 -2.06 -3.13
N VAL A 350 10.86 -3.34 -2.97
CA VAL A 350 10.53 -4.15 -1.81
C VAL A 350 11.82 -4.46 -1.06
N LYS A 351 11.83 -4.12 0.23
CA LYS A 351 12.93 -4.35 1.16
C LYS A 351 12.59 -5.56 2.04
N LEU A 352 13.31 -6.67 1.86
CA LEU A 352 13.14 -7.89 2.66
C LEU A 352 14.09 -7.84 3.86
N THR A 353 13.54 -7.93 5.06
CA THR A 353 14.27 -7.99 6.34
C THR A 353 13.43 -8.76 7.36
N GLY A 354 13.84 -8.78 8.62
CA GLY A 354 13.13 -9.45 9.70
C GLY A 354 13.86 -10.72 10.16
N ILE A 355 13.10 -11.72 10.58
CA ILE A 355 13.62 -12.89 11.29
C ILE A 355 13.43 -14.13 10.42
N LEU A 356 14.50 -14.93 10.29
CA LEU A 356 14.45 -16.21 9.58
C LEU A 356 13.45 -17.17 10.23
N SER A 357 12.67 -17.86 9.40
CA SER A 357 11.90 -19.00 9.89
C SER A 357 12.79 -20.23 10.00
N LEU A 358 12.95 -20.74 11.21
CA LEU A 358 13.92 -21.79 11.53
C LEU A 358 13.29 -23.18 11.64
N GLY A 359 14.12 -24.19 11.42
CA GLY A 359 13.91 -25.57 11.84
C GLY A 359 15.04 -26.02 12.76
N ALA A 360 14.77 -27.08 13.53
CA ALA A 360 15.75 -27.69 14.42
C ALA A 360 16.44 -28.89 13.74
N LEU A 361 17.71 -29.10 14.08
CA LEU A 361 18.54 -30.23 13.66
C LEU A 361 18.96 -31.07 14.87
N GLN A 362 19.02 -32.39 14.70
CA GLN A 362 19.69 -33.27 15.65
C GLN A 362 21.21 -33.05 15.62
N PRO A 363 21.95 -33.39 16.70
CA PRO A 363 23.40 -33.32 16.70
C PRO A 363 24.02 -34.12 15.54
N GLY A 364 24.84 -33.46 14.71
CA GLY A 364 25.48 -34.05 13.54
C GLY A 364 24.58 -34.19 12.30
N GLU A 365 23.29 -33.84 12.39
CA GLU A 365 22.40 -33.79 11.24
C GLU A 365 22.72 -32.58 10.36
N THR A 366 22.70 -32.78 9.04
CA THR A 366 22.73 -31.69 8.06
C THR A 366 21.62 -31.91 7.03
N ARG A 367 20.98 -30.82 6.59
CA ARG A 367 19.92 -30.85 5.59
C ARG A 367 20.34 -30.03 4.38
N LYS A 368 20.21 -30.60 3.18
CA LYS A 368 20.48 -29.89 1.92
C LYS A 368 19.43 -28.83 1.54
N TYR A 369 18.29 -28.80 2.26
CA TYR A 369 17.15 -27.94 1.97
C TYR A 369 17.21 -26.58 2.68
N GLY A 370 18.36 -26.23 3.26
CA GLY A 370 18.56 -24.99 3.99
C GLY A 370 19.99 -24.85 4.49
N THR A 371 20.26 -23.74 5.15
CA THR A 371 21.59 -23.44 5.71
C THR A 371 21.57 -23.66 7.20
N THR A 372 22.56 -24.37 7.75
CA THR A 372 22.77 -24.44 9.20
C THR A 372 23.29 -23.09 9.68
N ILE A 373 22.48 -22.35 10.42
CA ILE A 373 22.78 -20.97 10.86
C ILE A 373 23.38 -20.92 12.27
N ALA A 374 23.15 -21.96 13.08
CA ALA A 374 23.76 -22.13 14.39
C ALA A 374 23.73 -23.63 14.76
N PRO A 375 24.53 -24.09 15.74
CA PRO A 375 24.44 -25.48 16.22
C PRO A 375 23.00 -25.86 16.58
N GLY A 376 22.46 -26.87 15.90
CA GLY A 376 21.07 -27.35 16.11
C GLY A 376 19.99 -26.52 15.41
N LEU A 377 20.33 -25.46 14.68
CA LEU A 377 19.39 -24.59 13.97
C LEU A 377 19.74 -24.47 12.49
N TYR A 378 18.73 -24.62 11.64
CA TYR A 378 18.87 -24.36 10.21
C TYR A 378 17.70 -23.51 9.71
N ALA A 379 17.95 -22.74 8.65
CA ALA A 379 16.96 -21.95 7.97
C ALA A 379 16.68 -22.59 6.59
N PRO A 380 15.47 -23.11 6.34
CA PRO A 380 15.11 -23.67 5.05
C PRO A 380 15.21 -22.63 3.91
N VAL A 381 15.64 -23.08 2.74
CA VAL A 381 15.50 -22.33 1.48
C VAL A 381 14.02 -22.05 1.26
N HIS A 382 13.71 -20.82 0.86
CA HIS A 382 12.36 -20.38 0.53
C HIS A 382 12.42 -19.31 -0.54
N GLN A 383 11.26 -18.96 -1.09
CA GLN A 383 11.15 -17.99 -2.17
C GLN A 383 10.18 -16.90 -1.75
N HIS A 384 10.36 -15.70 -2.28
CA HIS A 384 9.41 -14.59 -2.08
C HIS A 384 8.97 -14.12 -3.45
N PHE A 385 7.67 -14.23 -3.74
CA PHE A 385 7.08 -13.74 -4.98
C PHE A 385 6.07 -12.65 -4.67
N PHE A 386 6.14 -11.55 -5.41
CA PHE A 386 5.25 -10.41 -5.32
C PHE A 386 4.51 -10.24 -6.63
N VAL A 387 3.26 -9.79 -6.57
CA VAL A 387 2.45 -9.48 -7.76
C VAL A 387 2.02 -8.03 -7.72
N ALA A 388 2.54 -7.23 -8.65
CA ALA A 388 2.08 -5.87 -8.90
C ALA A 388 0.93 -5.88 -9.90
N ARG A 389 -0.22 -5.31 -9.53
CA ARG A 389 -1.34 -5.02 -10.44
C ARG A 389 -1.25 -3.57 -10.87
N MET A 390 -0.98 -3.35 -12.15
CA MET A 390 -0.79 -2.02 -12.73
C MET A 390 -1.87 -1.79 -13.78
N ASP A 391 -2.88 -1.02 -13.38
CA ASP A 391 -3.98 -0.61 -14.24
C ASP A 391 -3.58 0.64 -15.02
N MET A 392 -3.19 0.47 -16.28
CA MET A 392 -2.46 1.48 -17.04
C MET A 392 -3.42 2.43 -17.77
N ALA A 393 -3.01 3.68 -17.93
CA ALA A 393 -3.83 4.70 -18.58
C ALA A 393 -2.97 5.70 -19.36
N VAL A 394 -1.88 5.24 -20.00
CA VAL A 394 -0.89 6.10 -20.64
C VAL A 394 -1.54 7.02 -21.67
N ASP A 395 -1.57 8.32 -21.36
CA ASP A 395 -2.18 9.37 -22.18
C ASP A 395 -3.65 9.10 -22.58
N CYS A 396 -4.34 8.19 -21.88
CA CYS A 396 -5.75 7.90 -22.11
C CYS A 396 -6.60 8.84 -21.27
N LYS A 397 -7.58 9.48 -21.91
CA LYS A 397 -8.65 10.12 -21.18
C LYS A 397 -9.57 9.06 -20.58
N PRO A 398 -10.36 9.44 -19.57
CA PRO A 398 -11.43 8.62 -19.05
C PRO A 398 -12.30 7.93 -20.11
N GLY A 399 -12.40 6.60 -20.03
CA GLY A 399 -13.21 5.79 -20.94
C GLY A 399 -12.57 5.55 -22.31
N GLU A 400 -11.38 6.09 -22.57
CA GLU A 400 -10.59 5.74 -23.74
C GLU A 400 -9.79 4.46 -23.50
N ALA A 401 -9.91 3.53 -24.43
CA ALA A 401 -9.17 2.28 -24.46
C ALA A 401 -8.14 2.34 -25.59
N PHE A 402 -7.22 3.30 -25.54
CA PHE A 402 -6.21 3.49 -26.59
C PHE A 402 -4.84 2.98 -26.19
N ASN A 403 -4.75 2.16 -25.14
CA ASN A 403 -3.49 1.53 -24.74
C ASN A 403 -3.32 0.16 -25.42
N GLN A 404 -2.07 -0.18 -25.69
CA GLN A 404 -1.67 -1.50 -26.16
C GLN A 404 -0.28 -1.82 -25.60
N VAL A 405 0.03 -3.10 -25.46
CA VAL A 405 1.30 -3.56 -24.86
C VAL A 405 2.21 -4.16 -25.92
N VAL A 406 3.44 -3.70 -25.95
CA VAL A 406 4.48 -4.13 -26.89
C VAL A 406 5.58 -4.81 -26.11
N GLU A 407 5.97 -6.00 -26.54
CA GLU A 407 7.23 -6.60 -26.11
C GLU A 407 8.36 -6.13 -27.03
N VAL A 408 9.48 -5.73 -26.42
CA VAL A 408 10.69 -5.35 -27.16
C VAL A 408 11.81 -6.32 -26.82
N ASN A 409 12.44 -6.87 -27.84
CA ASN A 409 13.65 -7.69 -27.73
C ASN A 409 14.77 -7.08 -28.58
N LEU A 410 16.01 -7.27 -28.14
CA LEU A 410 17.20 -6.85 -28.89
C LEU A 410 17.67 -8.01 -29.76
N LYS A 411 17.91 -7.75 -31.05
CA LYS A 411 18.41 -8.72 -32.03
C LYS A 411 19.73 -8.25 -32.62
N VAL A 412 20.69 -9.16 -32.70
CA VAL A 412 21.96 -8.94 -33.42
C VAL A 412 21.69 -9.04 -34.92
N GLU A 413 22.20 -8.09 -35.69
CA GLU A 413 22.10 -8.10 -37.14
C GLU A 413 23.08 -9.10 -37.75
N GLU A 414 22.67 -9.78 -38.81
CA GLU A 414 23.50 -10.81 -39.44
C GLU A 414 24.79 -10.19 -40.05
N PRO A 415 25.89 -10.95 -40.12
CA PRO A 415 27.11 -10.52 -40.80
C PRO A 415 26.87 -10.20 -42.28
N GLY A 416 27.47 -9.13 -42.79
CA GLY A 416 27.32 -8.82 -44.22
C GLY A 416 27.97 -7.52 -44.69
N LYS A 417 27.81 -7.24 -45.99
CA LYS A 417 28.38 -6.03 -46.64
C LYS A 417 27.90 -4.72 -46.01
N ASN A 418 26.70 -4.72 -45.40
CA ASN A 418 26.12 -3.57 -44.72
C ASN A 418 26.36 -3.57 -43.20
N ASN A 419 26.99 -4.61 -42.66
CA ASN A 419 27.36 -4.78 -41.26
C ASN A 419 28.81 -5.30 -41.19
N VAL A 420 29.75 -4.59 -41.82
CA VAL A 420 31.12 -5.05 -42.07
C VAL A 420 31.88 -5.39 -40.77
N HIS A 421 31.48 -4.80 -39.65
CA HIS A 421 32.10 -4.99 -38.35
C HIS A 421 31.34 -5.97 -37.44
N ASN A 422 30.23 -6.57 -37.91
CA ASN A 422 29.42 -7.57 -37.20
C ASN A 422 28.96 -7.15 -35.79
N ASN A 423 28.83 -5.85 -35.54
CA ASN A 423 28.49 -5.29 -34.23
C ASN A 423 27.12 -4.60 -34.21
N ALA A 424 26.41 -4.55 -35.35
CA ALA A 424 25.08 -3.98 -35.41
C ALA A 424 24.05 -4.86 -34.70
N PHE A 425 23.11 -4.21 -34.03
CA PHE A 425 21.94 -4.82 -33.40
C PHE A 425 20.79 -3.80 -33.42
N TYR A 426 19.56 -4.26 -33.32
CA TYR A 426 18.37 -3.41 -33.36
C TYR A 426 17.29 -3.93 -32.41
N ALA A 427 16.33 -3.05 -32.09
CA ALA A 427 15.14 -3.41 -31.33
C ALA A 427 14.08 -3.99 -32.26
N GLU A 428 13.53 -5.13 -31.89
CA GLU A 428 12.37 -5.73 -32.54
C GLU A 428 11.17 -5.65 -31.59
N GLU A 429 10.04 -5.19 -32.13
CA GLU A 429 8.79 -5.03 -31.40
C GLU A 429 7.78 -6.11 -31.78
N GLU A 430 7.18 -6.75 -30.78
CA GLU A 430 6.05 -7.66 -30.92
C GLU A 430 4.83 -7.06 -30.19
N LEU A 431 3.73 -6.81 -30.91
CA LEU A 431 2.48 -6.42 -30.30
C LEU A 431 1.81 -7.62 -29.61
N LEU A 432 1.50 -7.49 -28.32
CA LEU A 432 0.75 -8.48 -27.56
C LEU A 432 -0.75 -8.26 -27.80
N ARG A 433 -1.36 -9.10 -28.63
CA ARG A 433 -2.72 -8.94 -29.14
C ARG A 433 -3.79 -9.61 -28.28
N SER A 434 -3.43 -10.59 -27.47
CA SER A 434 -4.39 -11.35 -26.66
C SER A 434 -3.80 -11.81 -25.32
N GLU A 435 -4.67 -12.13 -24.37
CA GLU A 435 -4.24 -12.54 -23.01
C GLU A 435 -3.32 -13.76 -23.01
N LEU A 436 -3.59 -14.77 -23.86
CA LEU A 436 -2.72 -15.96 -23.96
C LEU A 436 -1.35 -15.64 -24.57
N GLN A 437 -1.29 -14.69 -25.53
CA GLN A 437 -0.01 -14.24 -26.08
C GLN A 437 0.79 -13.45 -25.04
N ALA A 438 0.10 -12.74 -24.15
CA ALA A 438 0.68 -11.85 -23.15
C ALA A 438 1.14 -12.53 -21.85
N MET A 439 1.20 -13.87 -21.83
CA MET A 439 1.86 -14.66 -20.79
C MET A 439 3.37 -14.70 -21.09
N ARG A 440 4.14 -13.77 -20.53
CA ARG A 440 5.55 -13.55 -20.90
C ARG A 440 6.51 -13.72 -19.72
N ASP A 441 7.71 -14.16 -20.04
CA ASP A 441 8.82 -14.26 -19.09
C ASP A 441 9.89 -13.24 -19.41
N CYS A 442 10.59 -12.79 -18.37
CA CYS A 442 11.76 -11.92 -18.53
C CYS A 442 12.85 -12.67 -19.30
N ASN A 443 13.57 -11.98 -20.18
CA ASN A 443 14.73 -12.53 -20.87
C ASN A 443 15.89 -11.53 -20.85
N PRO A 444 16.83 -11.66 -19.90
CA PRO A 444 17.98 -10.75 -19.80
C PRO A 444 18.94 -10.88 -21.00
N LEU A 445 18.98 -12.03 -21.69
CA LEU A 445 19.84 -12.23 -22.86
C LEU A 445 19.43 -11.36 -24.05
N THR A 446 18.15 -11.06 -24.18
CA THR A 446 17.62 -10.17 -25.23
C THR A 446 17.18 -8.81 -24.68
N ALA A 447 17.58 -8.48 -23.44
CA ALA A 447 17.15 -7.29 -22.70
C ALA A 447 15.64 -7.02 -22.82
N ARG A 448 14.83 -8.09 -22.73
CA ARG A 448 13.38 -8.02 -22.94
C ARG A 448 12.72 -7.08 -21.96
N HIS A 449 11.84 -6.23 -22.48
CA HIS A 449 11.02 -5.32 -21.71
C HIS A 449 9.70 -5.06 -22.42
N TRP A 450 8.76 -4.41 -21.72
CA TRP A 450 7.43 -4.16 -22.25
C TRP A 450 7.08 -2.68 -22.21
N ILE A 451 6.39 -2.20 -23.24
CA ILE A 451 5.99 -0.80 -23.37
C ILE A 451 4.47 -0.75 -23.50
N VAL A 452 3.82 -0.02 -22.61
CA VAL A 452 2.41 0.37 -22.77
C VAL A 452 2.39 1.67 -23.55
N ARG A 453 1.81 1.65 -24.75
CA ARG A 453 1.77 2.81 -25.65
C ARG A 453 0.34 3.25 -25.93
N ASN A 454 0.14 4.56 -26.04
CA ASN A 454 -1.10 5.15 -26.53
C ASN A 454 -1.14 5.08 -28.06
N THR A 455 -2.27 4.74 -28.67
CA THR A 455 -2.40 4.58 -30.12
C THR A 455 -2.84 5.85 -30.86
N ARG A 456 -3.02 6.97 -30.14
CA ARG A 456 -3.51 8.25 -30.68
C ARG A 456 -2.55 9.40 -30.43
N ASN A 457 -1.91 9.42 -29.27
CA ASN A 457 -1.02 10.50 -28.88
C ASN A 457 0.43 10.23 -29.32
N VAL A 458 0.98 11.18 -30.07
CA VAL A 458 2.34 11.15 -30.59
C VAL A 458 3.19 12.25 -29.96
N ASN A 459 4.48 12.00 -29.85
CA ASN A 459 5.47 13.00 -29.47
C ASN A 459 5.95 13.81 -30.69
N ARG A 460 6.91 14.72 -30.45
CA ARG A 460 7.47 15.62 -31.47
C ARG A 460 8.06 14.93 -32.72
N THR A 461 8.43 13.64 -32.63
CA THR A 461 8.97 12.88 -33.77
C THR A 461 7.90 12.08 -34.50
N GLY A 462 6.63 12.16 -34.07
CA GLY A 462 5.53 11.38 -34.61
C GLY A 462 5.45 9.96 -34.05
N GLN A 463 6.29 9.59 -33.09
CA GLN A 463 6.22 8.29 -32.41
C GLN A 463 5.16 8.29 -31.31
N LEU A 464 4.55 7.13 -31.09
CA LEU A 464 3.53 6.95 -30.06
C LEU A 464 4.13 7.15 -28.65
N THR A 465 3.38 7.83 -27.81
CA THR A 465 3.72 8.04 -26.38
C THR A 465 3.58 6.73 -25.61
N GLY A 466 4.49 6.48 -24.65
CA GLY A 466 4.48 5.22 -23.90
C GLY A 466 5.17 5.27 -22.55
N PHE A 467 4.91 4.25 -21.73
CA PHE A 467 5.66 3.93 -20.51
C PHE A 467 6.20 2.50 -20.61
N LYS A 468 7.49 2.35 -20.32
CA LYS A 468 8.24 1.10 -20.34
C LYS A 468 8.29 0.47 -18.96
N LEU A 469 7.82 -0.76 -18.82
CA LEU A 469 8.13 -1.64 -17.69
C LEU A 469 9.53 -2.22 -17.85
N VAL A 470 10.42 -1.85 -16.94
CA VAL A 470 11.79 -2.36 -16.83
C VAL A 470 11.82 -3.41 -15.73
N PRO A 471 12.03 -4.70 -16.08
CA PRO A 471 12.22 -5.74 -15.10
C PRO A 471 13.47 -5.48 -14.24
N GLY A 472 13.37 -5.68 -12.93
CA GLY A 472 14.55 -5.87 -12.07
C GLY A 472 15.06 -7.30 -12.10
N SER A 473 15.95 -7.63 -11.16
CA SER A 473 16.37 -9.03 -10.94
C SER A 473 15.16 -9.90 -10.60
N ASN A 474 15.06 -11.08 -11.23
CA ASN A 474 13.87 -11.90 -11.16
C ASN A 474 14.19 -13.39 -11.34
N CYS A 475 13.31 -14.24 -10.84
CA CYS A 475 13.30 -15.68 -11.07
C CYS A 475 11.85 -16.20 -11.14
N LEU A 476 11.65 -17.36 -11.77
CA LEU A 476 10.38 -18.09 -11.70
C LEU A 476 10.39 -19.08 -10.53
N PRO A 477 9.22 -19.52 -10.02
CA PRO A 477 9.13 -20.45 -8.91
C PRO A 477 9.84 -21.78 -9.22
N LEU A 478 10.79 -22.13 -8.35
CA LEU A 478 11.41 -23.45 -8.33
C LEU A 478 10.49 -24.42 -7.60
N ALA A 479 9.70 -25.16 -8.36
CA ALA A 479 8.84 -26.22 -7.86
C ALA A 479 8.51 -27.23 -8.96
N GLY A 480 8.19 -28.47 -8.58
CA GLY A 480 7.64 -29.45 -9.52
C GLY A 480 6.32 -28.96 -10.12
N SER A 481 6.03 -29.35 -11.36
CA SER A 481 4.81 -28.94 -12.08
C SER A 481 3.51 -29.28 -11.33
N GLU A 482 3.54 -30.33 -10.51
CA GLU A 482 2.43 -30.82 -9.68
C GLU A 482 2.43 -30.29 -8.24
N ALA A 483 3.31 -29.33 -7.91
CA ALA A 483 3.38 -28.76 -6.57
C ALA A 483 2.02 -28.20 -6.14
N LYS A 484 1.55 -28.60 -4.95
CA LYS A 484 0.20 -28.26 -4.46
C LYS A 484 -0.04 -26.75 -4.40
N PHE A 485 0.98 -25.96 -4.04
CA PHE A 485 0.85 -24.51 -3.97
C PHE A 485 0.67 -23.88 -5.35
N LEU A 486 1.31 -24.41 -6.41
CA LEU A 486 1.14 -23.91 -7.79
C LEU A 486 -0.27 -24.13 -8.36
N ARG A 487 -1.08 -25.00 -7.73
CA ARG A 487 -2.51 -25.12 -8.07
C ARG A 487 -3.31 -23.88 -7.66
N ARG A 488 -2.90 -23.23 -6.57
CA ARG A 488 -3.47 -21.98 -6.02
C ARG A 488 -2.73 -20.73 -6.51
N ALA A 489 -1.44 -20.87 -6.81
CA ALA A 489 -0.53 -19.81 -7.25
C ALA A 489 -0.12 -19.95 -8.72
N ALA A 490 -1.01 -20.40 -9.60
CA ALA A 490 -0.69 -20.62 -11.01
C ALA A 490 -0.26 -19.33 -11.73
N PHE A 491 -0.63 -18.17 -11.21
CA PHE A 491 -0.17 -16.86 -11.66
C PHE A 491 1.35 -16.66 -11.53
N LEU A 492 2.04 -17.43 -10.68
CA LEU A 492 3.50 -17.34 -10.54
C LEU A 492 4.26 -17.95 -11.72
N LYS A 493 3.59 -18.63 -12.65
CA LYS A 493 4.24 -19.36 -13.75
C LYS A 493 4.87 -18.45 -14.81
N HIS A 494 4.49 -17.18 -14.85
CA HIS A 494 5.05 -16.19 -15.77
C HIS A 494 5.33 -14.87 -15.07
N ASN A 495 6.33 -14.13 -15.56
CA ASN A 495 6.68 -12.82 -14.99
C ASN A 495 5.70 -11.72 -15.38
N LEU A 496 5.09 -11.78 -16.56
CA LEU A 496 4.10 -10.81 -17.01
C LEU A 496 2.86 -11.53 -17.49
N TRP A 497 1.71 -10.99 -17.09
CA TRP A 497 0.42 -11.26 -17.68
C TRP A 497 -0.23 -9.93 -18.03
N VAL A 498 -1.04 -9.89 -19.09
CA VAL A 498 -1.84 -8.72 -19.44
C VAL A 498 -3.27 -9.15 -19.68
N THR A 499 -4.21 -8.44 -19.05
CA THR A 499 -5.65 -8.62 -19.24
C THR A 499 -6.28 -7.29 -19.63
N PRO A 500 -7.41 -7.29 -20.35
CA PRO A 500 -8.30 -6.13 -20.32
C PRO A 500 -8.78 -5.88 -18.90
N TYR A 501 -9.07 -4.63 -18.59
CA TYR A 501 -9.66 -4.25 -17.33
C TYR A 501 -11.04 -4.91 -17.15
N ALA A 502 -11.20 -5.60 -16.03
CA ALA A 502 -12.47 -6.03 -15.49
C ALA A 502 -12.54 -5.64 -14.02
N HIS A 503 -13.70 -5.13 -13.59
CA HIS A 503 -13.88 -4.56 -12.25
C HIS A 503 -13.71 -5.60 -11.13
N ASP A 504 -14.10 -6.84 -11.38
CA ASP A 504 -14.06 -7.96 -10.43
C ASP A 504 -12.75 -8.78 -10.48
N GLU A 505 -11.86 -8.50 -11.43
CA GLU A 505 -10.55 -9.14 -11.55
C GLU A 505 -9.50 -8.36 -10.74
N MET A 506 -9.45 -8.66 -9.43
CA MET A 506 -8.59 -7.96 -8.46
C MET A 506 -7.42 -8.80 -7.95
N TYR A 507 -7.66 -10.06 -7.58
CA TYR A 507 -6.68 -10.89 -6.89
C TYR A 507 -6.26 -12.11 -7.70
N PRO A 508 -4.96 -12.25 -8.03
CA PRO A 508 -4.49 -13.25 -8.99
C PRO A 508 -4.63 -14.70 -8.49
N GLY A 509 -4.63 -14.91 -7.17
CA GLY A 509 -4.92 -16.21 -6.53
C GLY A 509 -6.40 -16.48 -6.24
N GLY A 510 -7.29 -15.59 -6.72
CA GLY A 510 -8.71 -15.61 -6.39
C GLY A 510 -9.04 -14.89 -5.09
N GLU A 511 -10.35 -14.80 -4.82
CA GLU A 511 -10.88 -14.00 -3.72
C GLU A 511 -10.51 -14.57 -2.34
N PHE A 512 -10.53 -15.90 -2.20
CA PHE A 512 -10.28 -16.57 -0.93
C PHE A 512 -9.20 -17.64 -1.12
N PRO A 513 -7.91 -17.27 -1.15
CA PRO A 513 -6.87 -18.25 -1.40
C PRO A 513 -6.71 -19.22 -0.23
N ASN A 514 -7.01 -18.82 1.01
CA ASN A 514 -6.87 -19.67 2.20
C ASN A 514 -7.64 -20.99 2.06
N GLN A 515 -6.93 -22.12 2.19
CA GLN A 515 -7.46 -23.48 2.03
C GLN A 515 -8.28 -23.73 0.76
N ASN A 516 -8.12 -22.92 -0.29
CA ASN A 516 -8.96 -22.99 -1.48
C ASN A 516 -8.76 -24.33 -2.23
N PRO A 517 -9.78 -25.21 -2.30
CA PRO A 517 -9.68 -26.45 -3.04
C PRO A 517 -9.97 -26.26 -4.54
N ARG A 518 -10.48 -25.10 -4.94
CA ARG A 518 -10.97 -24.83 -6.29
C ARG A 518 -9.78 -24.58 -7.22
N VAL A 519 -9.60 -25.49 -8.15
CA VAL A 519 -8.72 -25.30 -9.30
C VAL A 519 -9.48 -24.47 -10.32
N GLY A 520 -8.88 -23.37 -10.80
CA GLY A 520 -9.51 -22.52 -11.82
C GLY A 520 -10.14 -21.22 -11.29
N GLU A 521 -9.59 -20.62 -10.24
CA GLU A 521 -9.89 -19.24 -9.84
C GLU A 521 -8.67 -18.35 -10.06
N GLY A 522 -8.89 -17.05 -10.27
CA GLY A 522 -7.82 -16.06 -10.42
C GLY A 522 -7.22 -15.95 -11.83
N LEU A 523 -6.06 -15.29 -11.91
CA LEU A 523 -5.46 -14.78 -13.15
C LEU A 523 -5.21 -15.87 -14.19
N ALA A 524 -4.67 -17.01 -13.78
CA ALA A 524 -4.42 -18.14 -14.69
C ALA A 524 -5.70 -18.74 -15.31
N THR A 525 -6.87 -18.38 -14.79
CA THR A 525 -8.17 -18.74 -15.37
C THR A 525 -8.73 -17.62 -16.22
N TRP A 526 -8.63 -16.37 -15.77
CA TRP A 526 -9.15 -15.21 -16.49
C TRP A 526 -8.58 -15.13 -17.91
N VAL A 527 -7.26 -15.31 -18.05
CA VAL A 527 -6.57 -15.24 -19.36
C VAL A 527 -7.00 -16.31 -20.36
N LYS A 528 -7.67 -17.39 -19.92
CA LYS A 528 -8.19 -18.42 -20.82
C LYS A 528 -9.37 -17.91 -21.66
N GLN A 529 -9.99 -16.79 -21.27
CA GLN A 529 -10.96 -16.08 -22.09
C GLN A 529 -10.32 -15.53 -23.38
N ASN A 530 -8.99 -15.34 -23.36
CA ASN A 530 -8.18 -14.88 -24.49
C ASN A 530 -8.73 -13.61 -25.14
N ARG A 531 -9.16 -12.66 -24.30
CA ARG A 531 -9.71 -11.37 -24.73
C ARG A 531 -8.67 -10.56 -25.52
N SER A 532 -9.15 -9.69 -26.39
CA SER A 532 -8.29 -8.80 -27.18
C SER A 532 -7.59 -7.77 -26.30
N LEU A 533 -6.31 -7.51 -26.57
CA LEU A 533 -5.48 -6.48 -25.94
C LEU A 533 -5.13 -5.32 -26.88
N GLU A 534 -5.59 -5.38 -28.13
CA GLU A 534 -5.41 -4.28 -29.08
C GLU A 534 -6.39 -3.15 -28.76
N GLU A 535 -5.86 -1.96 -28.52
CA GLU A 535 -6.65 -0.77 -28.15
C GLU A 535 -7.63 -1.11 -27.02
N ALA A 536 -7.05 -1.48 -25.89
CA ALA A 536 -7.78 -1.91 -24.71
C ALA A 536 -7.43 -1.03 -23.51
N ASP A 537 -8.32 -1.05 -22.53
CA ASP A 537 -8.01 -0.63 -21.17
C ASP A 537 -7.25 -1.79 -20.50
N VAL A 538 -5.92 -1.68 -20.38
CA VAL A 538 -5.04 -2.81 -20.07
C VAL A 538 -4.56 -2.80 -18.62
N VAL A 539 -4.57 -3.99 -18.00
CA VAL A 539 -4.01 -4.24 -16.68
C VAL A 539 -2.81 -5.17 -16.83
N LEU A 540 -1.65 -4.71 -16.37
CA LEU A 540 -0.43 -5.50 -16.28
C LEU A 540 -0.37 -6.17 -14.90
N TRP A 541 -0.04 -7.47 -14.89
CA TRP A 541 0.19 -8.25 -13.70
C TRP A 541 1.65 -8.70 -13.71
N TYR A 542 2.49 -7.97 -12.99
CA TYR A 542 3.93 -8.25 -12.97
C TYR A 542 4.31 -9.07 -11.74
N VAL A 543 4.83 -10.26 -11.99
CA VAL A 543 5.34 -11.20 -10.99
C VAL A 543 6.85 -11.10 -10.94
N PHE A 544 7.35 -10.78 -9.75
CA PHE A 544 8.77 -10.74 -9.48
C PHE A 544 9.09 -11.41 -8.16
N GLY A 545 10.24 -12.06 -8.09
CA GLY A 545 10.62 -12.78 -6.89
C GLY A 545 12.08 -13.07 -6.78
N VAL A 546 12.44 -13.49 -5.57
CA VAL A 546 13.80 -13.86 -5.17
C VAL A 546 13.78 -15.24 -4.53
N ILE A 547 14.81 -16.03 -4.79
CA ILE A 547 15.07 -17.28 -4.07
C ILE A 547 16.05 -16.95 -2.94
N HIS A 548 15.58 -17.12 -1.70
CA HIS A 548 16.39 -16.88 -0.53
C HIS A 548 17.07 -18.18 -0.09
N ILE A 549 18.40 -18.21 -0.22
CA ILE A 549 19.27 -19.19 0.43
C ILE A 549 19.83 -18.50 1.67
N PRO A 550 19.29 -18.78 2.87
CA PRO A 550 19.70 -18.07 4.08
C PRO A 550 21.20 -18.20 4.34
N ARG A 551 21.80 -17.14 4.90
CA ARG A 551 23.20 -17.08 5.28
C ARG A 551 23.32 -16.89 6.79
N LEU A 552 24.55 -17.00 7.31
CA LEU A 552 24.84 -16.78 8.72
C LEU A 552 24.55 -15.33 9.13
N GLU A 553 24.83 -14.39 8.25
CA GLU A 553 24.61 -12.95 8.42
C GLU A 553 23.14 -12.58 8.52
N ASP A 554 22.23 -13.48 8.09
CA ASP A 554 20.80 -13.24 8.16
C ASP A 554 20.21 -13.58 9.55
N TRP A 555 21.06 -13.99 10.51
CA TRP A 555 20.72 -14.30 11.90
C TRP A 555 21.47 -13.41 12.90
N PRO A 556 20.83 -12.89 13.96
CA PRO A 556 19.43 -13.10 14.38
C PRO A 556 18.39 -12.24 13.67
N VAL A 557 18.84 -11.24 12.92
CA VAL A 557 17.99 -10.35 12.13
C VAL A 557 18.63 -10.19 10.76
N MET A 558 17.84 -10.39 9.72
CA MET A 558 18.29 -10.35 8.35
C MET A 558 18.57 -8.90 7.91
N PRO A 559 19.77 -8.58 7.40
CA PRO A 559 20.02 -7.29 6.76
C PRO A 559 19.14 -7.14 5.51
N VAL A 560 18.79 -5.90 5.17
CA VAL A 560 17.86 -5.64 4.07
C VAL A 560 18.39 -6.14 2.73
N ASP A 561 17.66 -7.06 2.11
CA ASP A 561 17.77 -7.40 0.69
C ASP A 561 16.71 -6.64 -0.13
N ARG A 562 17.00 -6.33 -1.40
CA ARG A 562 16.18 -5.43 -2.23
C ARG A 562 15.78 -6.09 -3.53
N ILE A 563 14.52 -5.97 -3.90
CA ILE A 563 14.01 -6.37 -5.20
C ILE A 563 12.97 -5.35 -5.68
N GLY A 564 12.88 -5.13 -6.98
CA GLY A 564 11.98 -4.11 -7.51
C GLY A 564 11.89 -4.09 -9.02
N PHE A 565 11.24 -3.06 -9.54
CA PHE A 565 11.11 -2.78 -10.97
C PHE A 565 10.87 -1.27 -11.19
N MET A 566 10.93 -0.84 -12.45
CA MET A 566 10.68 0.55 -12.81
C MET A 566 9.66 0.68 -13.94
N LEU A 567 8.86 1.74 -13.90
CA LEU A 567 8.11 2.26 -15.04
C LEU A 567 8.80 3.54 -15.51
N MET A 568 9.28 3.55 -16.75
CA MET A 568 10.03 4.68 -17.32
C MET A 568 9.27 5.32 -18.49
N PRO A 569 9.27 6.65 -18.63
CA PRO A 569 8.70 7.30 -19.80
C PRO A 569 9.47 6.86 -21.06
N HIS A 570 8.74 6.46 -22.09
CA HIS A 570 9.30 6.05 -23.38
C HIS A 570 8.63 6.84 -24.50
N GLY A 571 9.30 7.92 -24.94
CA GLY A 571 8.71 8.84 -25.90
C GLY A 571 7.45 9.55 -25.38
N PHE A 572 7.21 9.51 -24.06
CA PHE A 572 6.08 10.19 -23.43
C PHE A 572 6.27 11.72 -23.48
N PHE A 573 7.43 12.22 -23.06
CA PHE A 573 7.74 13.64 -23.12
C PHE A 573 8.38 14.03 -24.47
N ASN A 574 8.17 15.28 -24.90
CA ASN A 574 8.79 15.80 -26.12
C ASN A 574 10.29 16.09 -25.96
N CYS A 575 10.76 16.24 -24.74
CA CYS A 575 12.17 16.39 -24.39
C CYS A 575 12.35 15.88 -22.96
N SER A 576 13.57 15.97 -22.42
CA SER A 576 13.78 15.58 -21.02
C SER A 576 12.86 16.41 -20.12
N PRO A 577 12.01 15.78 -19.28
CA PRO A 577 11.20 16.53 -18.31
C PRO A 577 12.11 17.30 -17.33
N ALA A 578 13.34 16.85 -17.17
CA ALA A 578 14.40 17.46 -16.39
C ALA A 578 14.93 18.83 -16.91
N VAL A 579 14.48 19.39 -18.02
CA VAL A 579 15.17 20.57 -18.59
C VAL A 579 15.06 21.83 -17.73
N ASP A 580 14.03 21.94 -16.90
CA ASP A 580 13.63 23.18 -16.22
C ASP A 580 13.70 23.14 -14.69
N VAL A 581 14.25 22.08 -14.07
CA VAL A 581 14.39 22.01 -12.61
C VAL A 581 15.68 22.73 -12.19
N PRO A 582 15.62 23.78 -11.35
CA PRO A 582 16.82 24.44 -10.84
C PRO A 582 17.52 23.59 -9.75
N PRO A 583 18.82 23.83 -9.48
CA PRO A 583 19.50 23.23 -8.33
C PRO A 583 18.79 23.57 -7.02
N SER A 584 18.83 22.66 -6.04
CA SER A 584 18.33 22.95 -4.69
C SER A 584 19.09 24.13 -4.09
N THR A 585 18.37 25.05 -3.46
CA THR A 585 18.97 26.15 -2.71
C THR A 585 19.59 25.55 -1.46
N THR A 586 20.90 25.30 -1.51
CA THR A 586 21.67 25.05 -0.29
C THR A 586 21.67 26.36 0.49
N ASP A 587 21.46 26.32 1.81
CA ASP A 587 21.78 27.45 2.70
C ASP A 587 23.26 27.82 2.52
N LEU A 588 23.53 28.72 1.57
CA LEU A 588 24.83 29.35 1.34
C LEU A 588 25.03 30.43 2.42
N GLU A 589 25.09 30.03 3.69
CA GLU A 589 25.57 30.90 4.77
C GLU A 589 26.67 30.19 5.56
N VAL A 590 27.81 29.90 4.93
CA VAL A 590 29.07 29.83 5.66
C VAL A 590 30.23 30.35 4.82
N LYS A 591 30.76 31.50 5.27
CA LYS A 591 32.07 32.15 5.02
C LYS A 591 32.22 33.01 3.77
N ASP A 592 32.08 34.32 3.97
CA ASP A 592 33.24 35.21 3.90
C ASP A 592 33.07 36.49 4.76
N ASN A 593 33.95 36.61 5.76
CA ASN A 593 34.50 37.79 6.46
C ASN A 593 33.61 38.99 6.92
N ASP A 594 33.53 39.13 8.26
CA ASP A 594 33.74 40.36 9.06
C ASP A 594 33.27 41.72 8.51
N ILE A 595 32.17 42.26 9.08
CA ILE A 595 32.10 43.51 9.89
C ILE A 595 30.67 44.09 9.97
N ALA A 596 30.34 44.53 11.21
CA ALA A 596 29.34 45.52 11.63
C ALA A 596 27.90 45.04 11.94
N THR A 597 27.62 45.09 13.24
CA THR A 597 26.32 45.10 13.90
C THR A 597 25.42 46.27 13.49
N LYS A 598 24.14 46.00 13.24
CA LYS A 598 23.00 46.78 13.76
C LYS A 598 21.64 46.09 13.50
N PRO A 599 20.65 46.20 14.42
CA PRO A 599 19.40 45.43 14.37
C PRO A 599 18.25 46.26 13.81
N ILE A 600 17.44 45.74 12.87
CA ILE A 600 16.17 46.39 12.50
C ILE A 600 15.05 45.37 12.25
N GLN A 601 14.15 45.34 13.24
CA GLN A 601 12.68 45.31 13.20
C GLN A 601 11.93 44.55 12.09
N ASN A 602 11.20 43.53 12.56
CA ASN A 602 9.94 43.04 12.04
C ASN A 602 9.00 44.18 11.62
N VAL A 603 8.58 44.19 10.35
CA VAL A 603 7.27 44.72 9.94
C VAL A 603 6.71 43.77 8.88
N ILE A 604 5.92 42.81 9.32
CA ILE A 604 4.94 42.11 8.48
C ILE A 604 3.74 43.06 8.37
N ILE A 605 3.46 43.57 7.17
CA ILE A 605 2.14 44.10 6.82
C ILE A 605 1.53 43.17 5.78
N ALA A 606 0.30 42.80 6.11
CA ALA A 606 -0.52 41.78 5.50
C ALA A 606 -1.12 42.14 4.13
N LYS A 607 -1.75 41.10 3.55
CA LYS A 607 -2.84 41.04 2.55
C LYS A 607 -2.36 40.77 1.12
N LEU A 608 -2.88 39.77 0.40
CA LEU A 608 -4.15 39.02 0.50
C LEU A 608 -3.99 37.66 -0.16
#